data_AF-F6X9M6-F1
#
_entry.id   AF-F6X9M6-F1
#
_cell.length_a   1.000
_cell.length_b   1.000
_cell.length_c   1.000
_cell.angle_alpha   90.00
_cell.angle_beta   90.00
_cell.angle_gamma   90.00
#
_symmetry.space_group_name_H-M   'P 1'
#
loop_
_entity.id
_entity.type
_entity.pdbx_description
1 polymer ?
#
loop_
_entity_poly.entity_id
_entity_poly.type
_entity_poly.pdbx_seq_one_letter_code
_entity_poly.pdbx_strand_id
1 'polypeptide(L)'
;MSITDWPEMKKKFADIFAKKTKAEWCRIFDGTDACVTPVLSLEEAVQHGHNKERGSFITHGEQGPDTKFWISYPHTATSRRRWGLRSLQPTLSWVSWGRVKSQAKPTPVFGREALIADRRKKLTWAITITMIGVVLFDFAADFIDGPIKAYLFDVCSHQDKERGLHHHALFTGLGGALGYILGAIDWAHLKLGRMLGTEFQVMFFFSALMLTLCVVIHLCSIPEAPLRDVAKDIPPQQDSQDPLLSSDRMYEYGSIEKVKNGYINPEMVLQGEKTTNTQQTRRTMTMKSLLRALVSMPPHYRYLCISHLLGWTAFLSNMLFFTDFMGQIVYHGDPYSAHNSTEFLIYQRGVEVGCWGLCINSVFSSLYSYFQKVLVSYVGLKGLYFMGYLLFGLGTGFIGLFPNIYSTLVLCTSFGVMSSTLYTVPFNLIAEYHREEQEKQRRQAQGGDVDSSGRGQGLDCAALTCMVQLAQILVGGGLGFLVNIAGSVVVVVITASVVALIGCCFVVLFVRYVA
;
A
#
# COMPACT_ATOMS: atom_id res chain seq x y z
N MET A 1 31.39 -19.59 20.34
CA MET A 1 30.58 -20.08 21.47
C MET A 1 29.37 -20.80 20.89
N SER A 2 29.13 -22.03 21.34
CA SER A 2 28.07 -22.91 20.82
C SER A 2 26.78 -22.69 21.61
N ILE A 3 25.62 -23.00 20.99
CA ILE A 3 24.30 -22.91 21.64
C ILE A 3 24.20 -23.80 22.89
N THR A 4 25.06 -24.81 22.98
CA THR A 4 25.19 -25.75 24.11
C THR A 4 25.73 -25.10 25.38
N ASP A 5 26.45 -23.98 25.27
CA ASP A 5 27.13 -23.31 26.39
C ASP A 5 26.22 -22.26 27.08
N TRP A 6 25.03 -22.01 26.51
CA TRP A 6 24.05 -21.03 26.97
C TRP A 6 23.60 -21.19 28.43
N PRO A 7 23.32 -22.42 28.94
CA PRO A 7 22.92 -22.60 30.34
C PRO A 7 24.00 -22.14 31.33
N GLU A 8 25.27 -22.41 31.03
CA GLU A 8 26.39 -22.02 31.87
C GLU A 8 26.61 -20.50 31.83
N MET A 9 26.48 -19.87 30.66
CA MET A 9 26.57 -18.42 30.53
C MET A 9 25.47 -17.69 31.31
N LYS A 10 24.21 -18.17 31.26
CA LYS A 10 23.12 -17.60 32.06
C LYS A 10 23.46 -17.60 33.54
N LYS A 11 24.02 -18.70 34.04
CA LYS A 11 24.43 -18.83 35.44
C LYS A 11 25.53 -17.82 35.78
N LYS A 12 26.56 -17.72 34.92
CA LYS A 12 27.62 -16.72 35.07
C LYS A 12 27.10 -15.28 35.10
N PHE A 13 26.20 -14.92 34.18
CA PHE A 13 25.61 -13.58 34.16
C PHE A 13 24.75 -13.31 35.39
N ALA A 14 23.92 -14.26 35.81
CA ALA A 14 23.12 -14.14 37.03
C ALA A 14 24.01 -13.94 38.27
N ASP A 15 25.05 -14.76 38.42
CA ASP A 15 26.01 -14.68 39.53
C ASP A 15 26.78 -13.34 39.52
N ILE A 16 27.06 -12.76 38.35
CA ILE A 16 27.71 -11.46 38.23
C ILE A 16 26.73 -10.33 38.59
N PHE A 17 25.52 -10.32 38.00
CA PHE A 17 24.54 -9.27 38.26
C PHE A 17 24.10 -9.24 39.73
N ALA A 18 24.06 -10.39 40.40
CA ALA A 18 23.74 -10.49 41.83
C ALA A 18 24.79 -9.88 42.77
N LYS A 19 26.02 -9.58 42.30
CA LYS A 19 27.09 -9.02 43.15
C LYS A 19 26.90 -7.55 43.52
N LYS A 20 26.04 -6.82 42.82
CA LYS A 20 25.77 -5.40 43.06
C LYS A 20 24.29 -5.11 42.93
N THR A 21 23.83 -4.10 43.64
CA THR A 21 22.46 -3.61 43.55
C THR A 21 22.21 -2.91 42.21
N LYS A 22 20.93 -2.79 41.83
CA LYS A 22 20.50 -2.02 40.63
C LYS A 22 21.11 -0.62 40.60
N ALA A 23 21.12 0.08 41.74
CA ALA A 23 21.62 1.44 41.86
C ALA A 23 23.14 1.53 41.60
N GLU A 24 23.91 0.57 42.11
CA GLU A 24 25.35 0.51 41.87
C GLU A 24 25.68 0.21 40.40
N TRP A 25 24.93 -0.71 39.77
CA TRP A 25 25.08 -0.96 38.33
C TRP A 25 24.73 0.26 37.50
N CYS A 26 23.64 0.97 37.82
CA CYS A 26 23.28 2.21 37.13
C CYS A 26 24.42 3.23 37.21
N ARG A 27 25.02 3.41 38.40
CA ARG A 27 26.13 4.35 38.58
C ARG A 27 27.41 3.96 37.82
N ILE A 28 27.66 2.66 37.66
CA ILE A 28 28.83 2.16 36.92
C ILE A 28 28.66 2.39 35.41
N PHE A 29 27.45 2.21 34.89
CA PHE A 29 27.17 2.32 33.46
C PHE A 29 26.76 3.73 33.01
N ASP A 30 26.40 4.62 33.94
CA ASP A 30 26.05 6.02 33.63
C ASP A 30 27.23 6.75 32.96
N GLY A 31 26.98 7.36 31.80
CA GLY A 31 28.00 8.04 31.00
C GLY A 31 28.99 7.14 30.25
N THR A 32 28.79 5.81 30.24
CA THR A 32 29.61 4.88 29.44
C THR A 32 28.95 4.57 28.09
N ASP A 33 29.75 4.12 27.11
CA ASP A 33 29.27 3.72 25.76
C ASP A 33 28.56 2.35 25.75
N ALA A 34 28.04 1.91 26.90
CA ALA A 34 27.35 0.63 27.06
C ALA A 34 25.83 0.84 27.04
N CYS A 35 25.11 0.11 26.17
CA CYS A 35 23.64 0.15 26.10
C CYS A 35 22.99 -0.61 27.27
N VAL A 36 23.06 -0.07 28.48
CA VAL A 36 22.45 -0.63 29.68
C VAL A 36 21.35 0.32 30.18
N THR A 37 20.15 -0.20 30.43
CA THR A 37 19.03 0.58 30.95
C THR A 37 18.42 -0.12 32.15
N PRO A 38 18.17 0.57 33.28
CA PRO A 38 17.51 -0.03 34.42
C PRO A 38 16.06 -0.37 34.11
N VAL A 39 15.61 -1.53 34.58
CA VAL A 39 14.18 -1.84 34.66
C VAL A 39 13.62 -1.12 35.89
N LEU A 40 12.71 -0.18 35.65
CA LEU A 40 12.08 0.66 36.68
C LEU A 40 10.64 0.19 36.94
N SER A 41 10.17 0.31 38.18
CA SER A 41 8.74 0.20 38.47
C SER A 41 7.98 1.37 37.82
N LEU A 42 6.65 1.28 37.76
CA LEU A 42 5.83 2.34 37.18
C LEU A 42 6.01 3.66 37.96
N GLU A 43 6.09 3.60 39.29
CA GLU A 43 6.32 4.75 40.15
C GLU A 43 7.73 5.33 39.97
N GLU A 44 8.75 4.48 39.86
CA GLU A 44 10.14 4.89 39.59
C GLU A 44 10.29 5.53 38.20
N ALA A 45 9.57 4.99 37.21
CA ALA A 45 9.58 5.50 35.83
C ALA A 45 9.00 6.91 35.75
N VAL A 46 7.90 7.21 36.48
CA VAL A 46 7.34 8.57 36.57
C VAL A 46 8.36 9.56 37.14
N GLN A 47 9.17 9.10 38.12
CA GLN A 47 10.13 9.96 38.81
C GLN A 47 11.48 10.09 38.08
N HIS A 48 11.74 9.31 37.03
CA HIS A 48 12.99 9.32 36.29
C HIS A 48 13.24 10.68 35.61
N GLY A 49 14.48 11.19 35.67
CA GLY A 49 14.85 12.54 35.20
C GLY A 49 14.37 12.83 33.77
N HIS A 50 14.61 11.91 32.84
CA HIS A 50 14.15 12.04 31.45
C HIS A 50 12.63 12.11 31.27
N ASN A 51 11.84 11.47 32.14
CA ASN A 51 10.38 11.47 32.04
C ASN A 51 9.77 12.70 32.71
N LYS A 52 10.43 13.22 33.76
CA LYS A 52 10.12 14.52 34.38
C LYS A 52 10.37 15.68 33.41
N GLU A 53 11.54 15.70 32.78
CA GLU A 53 11.91 16.74 31.79
C GLU A 53 10.94 16.77 30.61
N ARG A 54 10.41 15.61 30.21
CA ARG A 54 9.48 15.47 29.08
C ARG A 54 8.00 15.60 29.44
N GLY A 55 7.65 15.74 30.71
CA GLY A 55 6.25 15.76 31.16
C GLY A 55 5.45 14.53 30.71
N SER A 56 6.08 13.36 30.65
CA SER A 56 5.49 12.16 30.02
C SER A 56 4.36 11.51 30.84
N PHE A 57 4.16 11.94 32.09
CA PHE A 57 3.12 11.41 32.98
C PHE A 57 2.33 12.56 33.62
N ILE A 58 1.01 12.43 33.66
CA ILE A 58 0.09 13.43 34.22
C ILE A 58 -0.32 12.96 35.63
N THR A 59 -0.05 13.78 36.64
CA THR A 59 -0.45 13.50 38.04
C THR A 59 -1.86 14.03 38.27
N HIS A 60 -2.79 13.18 38.72
CA HIS A 60 -4.15 13.58 39.10
C HIS A 60 -4.11 14.53 40.32
N GLY A 61 -3.95 15.83 40.08
CA GLY A 61 -3.89 16.86 41.12
C GLY A 61 -3.93 18.30 40.61
N GLU A 62 -3.67 18.54 39.32
CA GLU A 62 -3.79 19.87 38.71
C GLU A 62 -4.92 19.88 37.68
N GLN A 63 -6.16 19.92 38.16
CA GLN A 63 -7.32 20.37 37.39
C GLN A 63 -7.62 21.82 37.78
N GLY A 64 -7.17 22.77 36.95
CA GLY A 64 -7.69 24.14 36.96
C GLY A 64 -9.17 24.17 36.54
N PRO A 65 -9.94 25.18 36.98
CA PRO A 65 -11.39 25.15 36.88
C PRO A 65 -11.84 25.57 35.48
N ASP A 66 -11.93 24.62 34.56
CA ASP A 66 -12.98 24.60 33.53
C ASP A 66 -12.82 23.35 32.65
N THR A 67 -13.54 22.30 33.03
CA THR A 67 -14.12 21.29 32.11
C THR A 67 -14.96 20.31 32.93
N LYS A 68 -16.17 20.75 33.33
CA LYS A 68 -17.21 19.84 33.82
C LYS A 68 -17.98 19.27 32.62
N PHE A 69 -17.66 18.03 32.24
CA PHE A 69 -18.60 17.17 31.52
C PHE A 69 -18.75 15.86 32.27
N TRP A 70 -19.74 15.82 33.16
CA TRP A 70 -20.36 14.59 33.66
C TRP A 70 -21.86 14.72 33.39
N ILE A 71 -22.39 13.86 32.52
CA ILE A 71 -23.84 13.70 32.37
C ILE A 71 -24.24 12.49 33.20
N SER A 72 -25.06 12.78 34.21
CA SER A 72 -25.75 11.83 35.07
C SER A 72 -26.95 11.20 34.34
N TYR A 73 -27.21 9.91 34.59
CA TYR A 73 -28.39 9.20 34.08
C TYR A 73 -29.61 9.43 34.99
N PRO A 74 -30.82 9.52 34.42
CA PRO A 74 -32.02 9.08 35.11
C PRO A 74 -32.69 7.90 34.40
N HIS A 75 -33.08 6.91 35.20
CA HIS A 75 -34.00 5.84 34.83
C HIS A 75 -35.44 6.35 34.74
N THR A 76 -36.15 6.05 33.64
CA THR A 76 -37.44 5.32 33.55
C THR A 76 -38.33 5.75 32.37
N ALA A 77 -39.05 4.75 31.84
CA ALA A 77 -40.29 4.78 31.05
C ALA A 77 -40.26 5.04 29.52
N THR A 78 -40.30 3.92 28.79
CA THR A 78 -41.21 3.61 27.66
C THR A 78 -41.38 4.59 26.50
N SER A 79 -40.81 4.27 25.33
CA SER A 79 -41.58 3.86 24.13
C SER A 79 -40.65 3.37 23.02
N ARG A 80 -41.11 2.36 22.27
CA ARG A 80 -40.41 1.76 21.12
C ARG A 80 -40.12 2.83 20.05
N ARG A 81 -38.87 2.93 19.60
CA ARG A 81 -38.48 3.13 18.18
C ARG A 81 -36.99 2.85 18.02
N ARG A 82 -36.69 1.77 17.29
CA ARG A 82 -35.34 1.27 16.99
C ARG A 82 -34.76 2.08 15.83
N TRP A 83 -33.80 2.96 16.11
CA TRP A 83 -32.94 3.58 15.10
C TRP A 83 -31.57 2.88 15.13
N GLY A 84 -31.23 2.23 14.02
CA GLY A 84 -29.99 1.49 13.87
C GLY A 84 -28.82 2.41 13.56
N LEU A 85 -27.81 2.43 14.43
CA LEU A 85 -26.47 2.91 14.08
C LEU A 85 -25.79 1.85 13.19
N ARG A 86 -25.69 2.16 11.89
CA ARG A 86 -24.71 1.57 10.96
C ARG A 86 -24.07 2.71 10.19
N SER A 87 -22.89 3.15 10.62
CA SER A 87 -21.96 3.90 9.78
C SER A 87 -20.57 3.84 10.38
N LEU A 88 -19.57 3.72 9.50
CA LEU A 88 -18.13 3.54 9.73
C LEU A 88 -17.67 2.08 9.84
N GLN A 89 -17.69 1.37 8.70
CA GLN A 89 -16.84 0.20 8.45
C GLN A 89 -15.91 0.52 7.27
N PRO A 90 -14.58 0.39 7.42
CA PRO A 90 -13.63 0.58 6.32
C PRO A 90 -13.66 -0.60 5.35
N THR A 91 -13.73 -0.30 4.06
CA THR A 91 -14.02 -1.21 2.95
C THR A 91 -12.86 -1.25 1.97
N LEU A 92 -12.12 -2.36 1.93
CA LEU A 92 -11.22 -2.70 0.82
C LEU A 92 -11.27 -4.22 0.54
N SER A 93 -11.39 -4.54 -0.75
CA SER A 93 -11.45 -5.81 -1.49
C SER A 93 -12.32 -7.00 -1.03
N TRP A 94 -12.88 -7.02 0.18
CA TRP A 94 -13.51 -8.24 0.75
C TRP A 94 -15.02 -8.19 1.00
N VAL A 95 -15.75 -7.11 0.68
CA VAL A 95 -17.21 -7.11 0.93
C VAL A 95 -17.95 -8.17 0.09
N SER A 96 -17.42 -8.57 -1.08
CA SER A 96 -17.96 -9.69 -1.85
C SER A 96 -17.52 -11.07 -1.30
N TRP A 97 -16.33 -11.20 -0.71
CA TRP A 97 -15.79 -12.49 -0.29
C TRP A 97 -16.16 -12.84 1.17
N GLY A 98 -16.22 -11.84 2.04
CA GLY A 98 -16.60 -11.98 3.46
C GLY A 98 -18.10 -12.11 3.70
N ARG A 99 -18.96 -11.67 2.76
CA ARG A 99 -20.42 -11.77 2.93
C ARG A 99 -20.97 -13.17 2.67
N VAL A 100 -20.26 -14.00 1.90
CA VAL A 100 -20.82 -15.28 1.37
C VAL A 100 -20.52 -16.50 2.26
N LYS A 101 -19.46 -16.51 3.07
CA LYS A 101 -19.11 -17.71 3.86
C LYS A 101 -18.84 -17.49 5.36
N SER A 102 -19.07 -16.28 5.89
CA SER A 102 -18.86 -15.94 7.32
C SER A 102 -20.11 -16.18 8.21
N GLN A 103 -20.74 -17.35 8.11
CA GLN A 103 -21.59 -17.85 9.20
C GLN A 103 -21.34 -19.35 9.42
N ALA A 104 -20.37 -19.65 10.29
CA ALA A 104 -20.19 -20.99 10.82
C ALA A 104 -21.44 -21.44 11.60
N LYS A 105 -21.92 -22.65 11.27
CA LYS A 105 -23.09 -23.34 11.82
C LYS A 105 -23.28 -23.19 13.34
N PRO A 106 -24.49 -22.87 13.83
CA PRO A 106 -24.93 -23.28 15.17
C PRO A 106 -25.77 -24.56 15.07
N THR A 107 -25.19 -25.72 15.42
CA THR A 107 -25.99 -26.90 15.79
C THR A 107 -26.62 -26.70 17.17
N PRO A 108 -27.90 -27.12 17.38
CA PRO A 108 -28.57 -26.95 18.65
C PRO A 108 -28.33 -28.18 19.53
N VAL A 109 -27.70 -28.01 20.69
CA VAL A 109 -27.84 -28.96 21.81
C VAL A 109 -27.98 -28.17 23.11
N PHE A 110 -29.00 -28.55 23.87
CA PHE A 110 -29.46 -28.01 25.14
C PHE A 110 -28.35 -28.00 26.22
N GLY A 111 -28.27 -26.90 26.99
CA GLY A 111 -27.32 -26.71 28.10
C GLY A 111 -26.97 -25.23 28.33
N ARG A 112 -27.98 -24.40 28.60
CA ARG A 112 -27.92 -22.93 28.57
C ARG A 112 -27.45 -22.37 29.92
N GLU A 113 -26.30 -21.68 29.92
CA GLU A 113 -26.15 -20.26 30.31
C GLU A 113 -24.66 -19.91 30.54
N ALA A 114 -23.88 -20.78 31.17
CA ALA A 114 -22.45 -20.52 31.44
C ALA A 114 -21.54 -20.66 30.18
N LEU A 115 -21.84 -21.60 29.27
CA LEU A 115 -21.05 -21.86 28.06
C LEU A 115 -21.24 -20.77 26.97
N ILE A 116 -22.32 -20.00 27.05
CA ILE A 116 -22.72 -19.01 26.03
C ILE A 116 -21.88 -17.74 26.17
N ALA A 117 -21.49 -17.37 27.39
CA ALA A 117 -20.64 -16.20 27.64
C ALA A 117 -19.25 -16.38 27.04
N ASP A 118 -18.65 -17.56 27.21
CA ASP A 118 -17.32 -17.87 26.67
C ASP A 118 -17.35 -18.03 25.14
N ARG A 119 -18.43 -18.61 24.58
CA ARG A 119 -18.62 -18.71 23.11
C ARG A 119 -18.78 -17.34 22.45
N ARG A 120 -19.54 -16.42 23.06
CA ARG A 120 -19.65 -15.04 22.57
C ARG A 120 -18.33 -14.29 22.68
N LYS A 121 -17.62 -14.40 23.80
CA LYS A 121 -16.28 -13.79 23.95
C LYS A 121 -15.30 -14.34 22.92
N LYS A 122 -15.23 -15.66 22.72
CA LYS A 122 -14.42 -16.29 21.67
C LYS A 122 -14.80 -15.82 20.27
N LEU A 123 -16.09 -15.70 19.97
CA LEU A 123 -16.56 -15.17 18.70
C LEU A 123 -16.19 -13.70 18.50
N THR A 124 -16.35 -12.86 19.52
CA THR A 124 -15.96 -11.45 19.48
C THR A 124 -14.45 -11.31 19.26
N TRP A 125 -13.62 -12.05 20.01
CA TRP A 125 -12.17 -12.03 19.82
C TRP A 125 -11.76 -12.54 18.44
N ALA A 126 -12.38 -13.61 17.94
CA ALA A 126 -12.11 -14.13 16.60
C ALA A 126 -12.44 -13.09 15.51
N ILE A 127 -13.60 -12.42 15.61
CA ILE A 127 -13.99 -11.34 14.69
C ILE A 127 -13.01 -10.18 14.78
N THR A 128 -12.65 -9.72 15.98
CA THR A 128 -11.72 -8.59 16.17
C THR A 128 -10.33 -8.90 15.60
N ILE A 129 -9.77 -10.08 15.92
CA ILE A 129 -8.46 -10.50 15.41
C ILE A 129 -8.49 -10.61 13.88
N THR A 130 -9.53 -11.21 13.32
CA THR A 130 -9.69 -11.33 11.86
C THR A 130 -9.80 -9.95 11.22
N MET A 131 -10.56 -9.04 11.81
CA MET A 131 -10.75 -7.69 11.27
C MET A 131 -9.45 -6.87 11.30
N ILE A 132 -8.70 -6.92 12.40
CA ILE A 132 -7.38 -6.27 12.51
C ILE A 132 -6.39 -6.89 11.52
N GLY A 133 -6.33 -8.21 11.44
CA GLY A 133 -5.43 -8.93 10.54
C GLY A 133 -5.68 -8.58 9.08
N VAL A 134 -6.95 -8.51 8.67
CA VAL A 134 -7.32 -8.12 7.30
C VAL A 134 -6.91 -6.68 7.00
N VAL A 135 -7.20 -5.73 7.90
CA VAL A 135 -6.82 -4.32 7.70
C VAL A 135 -5.30 -4.15 7.60
N LEU A 136 -4.54 -4.84 8.46
CA LEU A 136 -3.08 -4.79 8.43
C LEU A 136 -2.52 -5.43 7.16
N PHE A 137 -3.08 -6.56 6.72
CA PHE A 137 -2.64 -7.25 5.51
C PHE A 137 -2.89 -6.39 4.25
N ASP A 138 -4.06 -5.76 4.16
CA ASP A 138 -4.45 -4.91 3.06
C ASP A 138 -3.59 -3.63 3.01
N PHE A 139 -3.37 -3.00 4.17
CA PHE A 139 -2.44 -1.88 4.30
C PHE A 139 -1.02 -2.27 3.87
N ALA A 140 -0.52 -3.45 4.28
CA ALA A 140 0.81 -3.91 3.90
C ALA A 140 0.92 -4.20 2.39
N ALA A 141 -0.11 -4.80 1.80
CA ALA A 141 -0.16 -5.10 0.37
C ALA A 141 -0.18 -3.83 -0.49
N ASP A 142 -0.93 -2.81 -0.09
CA ASP A 142 -0.98 -1.53 -0.80
C ASP A 142 0.27 -0.68 -0.54
N PHE A 143 0.85 -0.76 0.66
CA PHE A 143 2.04 0.02 1.02
C PHE A 143 3.28 -0.45 0.26
N ILE A 144 3.39 -1.73 -0.08
CA ILE A 144 4.61 -2.28 -0.73
C ILE A 144 4.79 -1.75 -2.18
N ASP A 145 3.70 -1.38 -2.85
CA ASP A 145 3.70 -1.00 -4.27
C ASP A 145 4.48 0.30 -4.53
N GLY A 146 4.32 1.30 -3.67
CA GLY A 146 5.00 2.60 -3.80
C GLY A 146 6.52 2.52 -3.67
N PRO A 147 7.05 1.99 -2.55
CA PRO A 147 8.50 1.82 -2.34
C PRO A 147 9.16 0.92 -3.38
N ILE A 148 8.52 -0.17 -3.82
CA ILE A 148 9.08 -1.04 -4.88
C ILE A 148 9.27 -0.25 -6.18
N LYS A 149 8.29 0.56 -6.57
CA LYS A 149 8.40 1.39 -7.77
C LYS A 149 9.45 2.49 -7.60
N ALA A 150 9.47 3.17 -6.46
CA ALA A 150 10.48 4.18 -6.17
C ALA A 150 11.91 3.58 -6.24
N TYR A 151 12.11 2.42 -5.63
CA TYR A 151 13.37 1.67 -5.70
C TYR A 151 13.75 1.31 -7.14
N LEU A 152 12.80 0.84 -7.94
CA LEU A 152 13.01 0.56 -9.36
C LEU A 152 13.45 1.82 -10.12
N PHE A 153 12.82 2.97 -9.85
CA PHE A 153 13.16 4.25 -10.49
C PHE A 153 14.51 4.83 -10.04
N ASP A 154 14.95 4.51 -8.83
CA ASP A 154 16.21 4.99 -8.28
C ASP A 154 17.42 4.14 -8.72
N VAL A 155 17.23 2.82 -8.90
CA VAL A 155 18.32 1.88 -9.20
C VAL A 155 18.47 1.60 -10.69
N CYS A 156 17.38 1.56 -11.47
CA CYS A 156 17.44 1.17 -12.87
C CYS A 156 17.84 2.32 -13.80
N SER A 157 18.58 1.98 -14.86
CA SER A 157 18.82 2.88 -15.98
C SER A 157 17.50 3.20 -16.71
N HIS A 158 17.45 4.30 -17.47
CA HIS A 158 16.24 4.70 -18.19
C HIS A 158 15.60 3.60 -19.06
N GLN A 159 16.42 2.81 -19.76
CA GLN A 159 15.93 1.69 -20.58
C GLN A 159 15.46 0.50 -19.73
N ASP A 160 16.02 0.35 -18.53
CA ASP A 160 15.67 -0.75 -17.64
C ASP A 160 14.46 -0.42 -16.76
N LYS A 161 14.14 0.87 -16.54
CA LYS A 161 12.92 1.32 -15.83
C LYS A 161 11.66 0.80 -16.51
N GLU A 162 11.55 0.99 -17.83
CA GLU A 162 10.42 0.48 -18.62
C GLU A 162 10.34 -1.05 -18.52
N ARG A 163 11.47 -1.75 -18.69
CA ARG A 163 11.53 -3.20 -18.57
C ARG A 163 11.10 -3.68 -17.19
N GLY A 164 11.58 -3.05 -16.12
CA GLY A 164 11.23 -3.38 -14.76
C GLY A 164 9.74 -3.21 -14.48
N LEU A 165 9.13 -2.15 -15.00
CA LEU A 165 7.71 -1.89 -14.85
C LEU A 165 6.84 -2.94 -15.56
N HIS A 166 7.26 -3.40 -16.74
CA HIS A 166 6.59 -4.51 -17.43
C HIS A 166 6.67 -5.82 -16.64
N HIS A 167 7.83 -6.14 -16.05
CA HIS A 167 7.98 -7.33 -15.20
C HIS A 167 7.13 -7.20 -13.93
N HIS A 168 7.09 -6.03 -13.30
CA HIS A 168 6.21 -5.76 -12.16
C HIS A 168 4.75 -6.03 -12.53
N ALA A 169 4.24 -5.47 -13.64
CA ALA A 169 2.87 -5.71 -14.10
C ALA A 169 2.61 -7.20 -14.43
N LEU A 170 3.59 -7.89 -15.02
CA LEU A 170 3.51 -9.32 -15.32
C LEU A 170 3.33 -10.16 -14.06
N PHE A 171 4.17 -9.93 -13.04
CA PHE A 171 4.13 -10.67 -11.77
C PHE A 171 2.89 -10.34 -10.94
N THR A 172 2.44 -9.08 -10.95
CA THR A 172 1.15 -8.68 -10.34
C THR A 172 -0.02 -9.41 -11.01
N GLY A 173 -0.02 -9.50 -12.35
CA GLY A 173 -1.02 -10.27 -13.09
C GLY A 173 -0.99 -11.77 -12.79
N LEU A 174 0.20 -12.39 -12.74
CA LEU A 174 0.36 -13.81 -12.43
C LEU A 174 -0.08 -14.13 -10.98
N GLY A 175 0.32 -13.30 -10.02
CA GLY A 175 -0.09 -13.42 -8.61
C GLY A 175 -1.61 -13.30 -8.46
N GLY A 176 -2.22 -12.33 -9.16
CA GLY A 176 -3.67 -12.18 -9.22
C GLY A 176 -4.35 -13.43 -9.79
N ALA A 177 -3.85 -13.99 -10.90
CA ALA A 177 -4.40 -15.20 -11.51
C ALA A 177 -4.34 -16.40 -10.55
N LEU A 178 -3.21 -16.62 -9.88
CA LEU A 178 -3.06 -17.68 -8.88
C LEU A 178 -4.04 -17.50 -7.70
N GLY A 179 -4.20 -16.26 -7.23
CA GLY A 179 -5.17 -15.93 -6.17
C GLY A 179 -6.62 -16.20 -6.59
N TYR A 180 -7.02 -15.80 -7.79
CA TYR A 180 -8.37 -16.03 -8.30
C TYR A 180 -8.64 -17.50 -8.59
N ILE A 181 -7.68 -18.26 -9.11
CA ILE A 181 -7.79 -19.72 -9.28
C ILE A 181 -8.01 -20.40 -7.92
N LEU A 182 -7.25 -20.00 -6.91
CA LEU A 182 -7.39 -20.55 -5.56
C LEU A 182 -8.80 -20.30 -5.00
N GLY A 183 -9.43 -19.17 -5.33
CA GLY A 183 -10.81 -18.87 -4.94
C GLY A 183 -11.91 -19.45 -5.84
N ALA A 184 -11.57 -19.84 -7.08
CA ALA A 184 -12.52 -20.39 -8.04
C ALA A 184 -12.66 -21.92 -7.94
N ILE A 185 -11.68 -22.60 -7.35
CA ILE A 185 -11.70 -24.05 -7.14
C ILE A 185 -12.60 -24.38 -5.93
N ASP A 186 -13.52 -25.33 -6.13
CA ASP A 186 -14.30 -25.92 -5.05
C ASP A 186 -13.45 -26.97 -4.31
N TRP A 187 -12.83 -26.54 -3.23
CA TRP A 187 -11.96 -27.38 -2.41
C TRP A 187 -12.72 -28.45 -1.62
N ALA A 188 -14.03 -28.30 -1.37
CA ALA A 188 -14.79 -29.27 -0.57
C ALA A 188 -14.86 -30.66 -1.24
N HIS A 189 -14.88 -30.70 -2.58
CA HIS A 189 -14.95 -31.96 -3.31
C HIS A 189 -13.58 -32.66 -3.48
N LEU A 190 -12.47 -31.90 -3.43
CA LEU A 190 -11.12 -32.44 -3.58
C LEU A 190 -10.64 -33.18 -2.32
N LYS A 191 -9.80 -34.20 -2.51
CA LYS A 191 -9.17 -34.97 -1.41
C LYS A 191 -8.36 -34.07 -0.46
N LEU A 192 -7.78 -32.99 -0.98
CA LEU A 192 -6.99 -32.03 -0.21
C LEU A 192 -7.84 -31.22 0.78
N GLY A 193 -9.07 -30.81 0.40
CA GLY A 193 -10.00 -30.16 1.31
C GLY A 193 -10.52 -31.10 2.40
N ARG A 194 -10.67 -32.40 2.09
CA ARG A 194 -10.95 -33.43 3.10
C ARG A 194 -9.80 -33.66 4.08
N MET A 195 -8.54 -33.51 3.65
CA MET A 195 -7.37 -33.67 4.51
C MET A 195 -7.17 -32.49 5.46
N LEU A 196 -7.36 -31.26 4.97
CA LEU A 196 -7.16 -30.02 5.74
C LEU A 196 -8.41 -29.55 6.49
N GLY A 197 -9.55 -30.23 6.33
CA GLY A 197 -10.77 -30.06 7.12
C GLY A 197 -11.74 -29.02 6.57
N THR A 198 -11.26 -27.80 6.27
CA THR A 198 -12.11 -26.72 5.71
C THR A 198 -11.48 -26.10 4.47
N GLU A 199 -12.32 -25.62 3.54
CA GLU A 199 -11.87 -24.94 2.31
C GLU A 199 -10.96 -23.74 2.62
N PHE A 200 -11.31 -22.96 3.65
CA PHE A 200 -10.55 -21.79 4.06
C PHE A 200 -9.13 -22.14 4.52
N GLN A 201 -8.96 -23.23 5.27
CA GLN A 201 -7.64 -23.65 5.74
C GLN A 201 -6.71 -24.01 4.57
N VAL A 202 -7.25 -24.64 3.52
CA VAL A 202 -6.50 -24.92 2.29
C VAL A 202 -6.03 -23.62 1.65
N MET A 203 -6.92 -22.64 1.52
CA MET A 203 -6.58 -21.37 0.90
C MET A 203 -5.53 -20.59 1.71
N PHE A 204 -5.70 -20.50 3.03
CA PHE A 204 -4.70 -19.85 3.90
C PHE A 204 -3.35 -20.58 3.87
N PHE A 205 -3.34 -21.91 3.77
CA PHE A 205 -2.10 -22.68 3.64
C PHE A 205 -1.34 -22.32 2.37
N PHE A 206 -1.99 -22.29 1.21
CA PHE A 206 -1.34 -21.90 -0.05
C PHE A 206 -0.89 -20.43 -0.04
N SER A 207 -1.69 -19.52 0.51
CA SER A 207 -1.31 -18.11 0.66
C SER A 207 -0.09 -17.95 1.56
N ALA A 208 -0.03 -18.65 2.71
CA ALA A 208 1.11 -18.62 3.62
C ALA A 208 2.37 -19.22 3.00
N LEU A 209 2.24 -20.31 2.24
CA LEU A 209 3.34 -20.93 1.50
C LEU A 209 3.90 -19.96 0.46
N MET A 210 3.04 -19.35 -0.36
CA MET A 210 3.46 -18.38 -1.37
C MET A 210 4.13 -17.16 -0.73
N LEU A 211 3.55 -16.61 0.34
CA LEU A 211 4.14 -15.48 1.06
C LEU A 211 5.52 -15.83 1.62
N THR A 212 5.67 -17.02 2.20
CA THR A 212 6.94 -17.49 2.76
C THR A 212 8.00 -17.63 1.67
N LEU A 213 7.65 -18.23 0.52
CA LEU A 213 8.54 -18.32 -0.64
C LEU A 213 8.97 -16.93 -1.12
N CYS A 214 8.03 -15.99 -1.26
CA CYS A 214 8.33 -14.61 -1.66
C CYS A 214 9.26 -13.90 -0.66
N VAL A 215 9.02 -14.04 0.64
CA VAL A 215 9.86 -13.45 1.70
C VAL A 215 11.27 -14.04 1.68
N VAL A 216 11.40 -15.37 1.54
CA VAL A 216 12.71 -16.04 1.43
C VAL A 216 13.47 -15.56 0.20
N ILE A 217 12.82 -15.48 -0.96
CA ILE A 217 13.44 -14.97 -2.18
C ILE A 217 13.89 -13.52 -1.99
N HIS A 218 13.05 -12.67 -1.39
CA HIS A 218 13.37 -11.27 -1.16
C HIS A 218 14.59 -11.09 -0.23
N LEU A 219 14.63 -11.83 0.89
CA LEU A 219 15.74 -11.81 1.85
C LEU A 219 17.05 -12.35 1.26
N CYS A 220 16.98 -13.34 0.35
CA CYS A 220 18.18 -13.92 -0.27
C CYS A 220 18.68 -13.15 -1.50
N SER A 221 17.82 -12.34 -2.16
CA SER A 221 18.17 -11.71 -3.45
C SER A 221 18.80 -10.33 -3.32
N ILE A 222 18.54 -9.59 -2.25
CA ILE A 222 19.05 -8.23 -2.06
C ILE A 222 20.22 -8.28 -1.06
N PRO A 223 21.48 -8.24 -1.53
CA PRO A 223 22.62 -8.13 -0.63
C PRO A 223 22.61 -6.74 0.01
N GLU A 224 22.36 -6.68 1.32
CA GLU A 224 22.49 -5.44 2.08
C GLU A 224 23.97 -5.03 2.11
N ALA A 225 24.31 -3.91 1.47
CA ALA A 225 25.63 -3.32 1.63
C ALA A 225 25.66 -2.61 3.01
N PRO A 226 26.52 -3.03 3.95
CA PRO A 226 26.66 -2.30 5.21
C PRO A 226 27.12 -0.87 4.89
N LEU A 227 26.49 0.12 5.53
CA LEU A 227 26.94 1.52 5.44
C LEU A 227 28.42 1.58 5.82
N ARG A 228 29.30 1.75 4.83
CA ARG A 228 30.70 2.05 5.07
C ARG A 228 30.78 3.53 5.47
N ASP A 229 31.01 3.78 6.75
CA ASP A 229 31.39 5.10 7.24
C ASP A 229 32.74 5.50 6.64
N VAL A 230 32.70 6.28 5.56
CA VAL A 230 33.88 6.88 4.89
C VAL A 230 34.63 7.84 5.83
N ALA A 231 34.11 8.10 7.03
CA ALA A 231 34.76 8.94 8.05
C ALA A 231 35.99 8.32 8.72
N LYS A 232 36.29 7.02 8.51
CA LYS A 232 37.40 6.34 9.20
C LYS A 232 38.76 6.31 8.47
N ASP A 233 38.85 6.82 7.24
CA ASP A 233 40.07 6.74 6.42
C ASP A 233 40.84 8.06 6.25
N ILE A 234 40.74 9.02 7.19
CA ILE A 234 41.58 10.22 7.19
C ILE A 234 42.68 10.07 8.26
N PRO A 235 43.98 10.08 7.91
CA PRO A 235 45.06 10.03 8.89
C PRO A 235 45.05 11.28 9.79
N PRO A 236 45.43 11.18 11.08
CA PRO A 236 45.40 12.32 12.00
C PRO A 236 46.48 13.34 11.65
N GLN A 237 46.09 14.52 11.19
CA GLN A 237 46.98 15.68 11.09
C GLN A 237 46.80 16.60 12.32
N GLN A 238 47.93 17.00 12.88
CA GLN A 238 48.16 17.66 14.17
C GLN A 238 47.43 18.99 14.40
N ASP A 239 47.07 19.17 15.68
CA ASP A 239 46.66 20.34 16.47
C ASP A 239 46.70 21.75 15.86
N SER A 240 45.58 22.47 16.04
CA SER A 240 45.49 23.90 16.35
C SER A 240 44.13 24.21 16.98
N GLN A 241 44.12 24.98 18.08
CA GLN A 241 43.03 25.15 19.07
C GLN A 241 41.85 26.05 18.63
N ASP A 242 40.70 25.83 19.31
CA ASP A 242 39.50 26.68 19.55
C ASP A 242 38.29 26.64 18.55
N PRO A 243 37.03 26.92 18.99
CA PRO A 243 36.20 26.04 19.84
C PRO A 243 34.77 25.78 19.26
N LEU A 244 34.12 24.69 19.70
CA LEU A 244 32.67 24.42 19.59
C LEU A 244 32.01 24.56 18.19
N LEU A 245 32.09 23.51 17.39
CA LEU A 245 31.16 23.30 16.25
C LEU A 245 30.59 21.89 16.28
N SER A 246 29.27 21.86 16.49
CA SER A 246 28.37 20.72 16.45
C SER A 246 28.64 19.79 15.26
N SER A 247 28.75 18.51 15.56
CA SER A 247 28.65 17.40 14.64
C SER A 247 27.30 17.42 13.91
N ASP A 248 27.25 17.95 12.69
CA ASP A 248 26.15 17.72 11.75
C ASP A 248 26.70 17.67 10.31
N ARG A 249 27.54 16.67 10.02
CA ARG A 249 27.79 16.26 8.62
C ARG A 249 26.82 15.14 8.28
N MET A 250 25.62 15.52 7.82
CA MET A 250 24.62 14.60 7.30
C MET A 250 24.88 14.34 5.81
N TYR A 251 25.00 13.06 5.46
CA TYR A 251 25.21 12.57 4.09
C TYR A 251 24.10 12.99 3.13
N GLU A 252 24.49 13.45 1.94
CA GLU A 252 23.63 13.78 0.82
C GLU A 252 23.25 12.49 0.07
N TYR A 253 21.96 12.11 0.08
CA TYR A 253 21.44 11.01 -0.75
C TYR A 253 21.27 11.51 -2.18
N GLY A 254 22.35 11.49 -2.95
CA GLY A 254 22.36 11.80 -4.38
C GLY A 254 22.01 10.58 -5.23
N SER A 255 21.21 10.78 -6.27
CA SER A 255 20.95 9.76 -7.31
C SER A 255 22.25 9.17 -7.85
N ILE A 256 22.30 7.84 -8.03
CA ILE A 256 23.44 7.10 -8.58
C ILE A 256 23.59 7.36 -10.10
N GLU A 257 23.78 8.61 -10.50
CA GLU A 257 24.12 8.97 -11.89
C GLU A 257 25.43 9.77 -12.01
N LYS A 258 26.08 10.14 -10.90
CA LYS A 258 27.33 10.93 -10.93
C LYS A 258 28.63 10.16 -10.73
N VAL A 259 28.64 8.82 -10.90
CA VAL A 259 29.87 8.02 -10.89
C VAL A 259 30.05 7.31 -12.23
N LYS A 260 30.07 8.08 -13.32
CA LYS A 260 30.65 7.61 -14.59
C LYS A 260 31.03 8.80 -15.48
N ASN A 261 32.12 9.47 -15.12
CA ASN A 261 33.10 10.02 -16.06
C ASN A 261 34.35 10.44 -15.27
N GLY A 262 35.49 9.85 -15.65
CA GLY A 262 36.77 10.05 -14.99
C GLY A 262 37.48 11.36 -15.37
N TYR A 263 38.68 11.47 -14.78
CA TYR A 263 39.72 12.51 -14.93
C TYR A 263 39.68 13.67 -13.94
N ILE A 264 40.42 13.49 -12.84
CA ILE A 264 40.85 14.56 -11.93
C ILE A 264 42.01 15.29 -12.63
N ASN A 265 41.81 16.57 -12.96
CA ASN A 265 42.89 17.50 -13.29
C ASN A 265 43.25 18.29 -12.02
N PRO A 266 44.48 18.21 -11.48
CA PRO A 266 44.85 18.83 -10.21
C PRO A 266 45.33 20.29 -10.33
N GLU A 267 44.86 21.05 -11.31
CA GLU A 267 45.18 22.48 -11.47
C GLU A 267 43.92 23.33 -11.43
N MET A 268 43.45 23.62 -10.21
CA MET A 268 42.69 24.85 -9.89
C MET A 268 42.64 25.10 -8.37
N VAL A 269 43.71 24.70 -7.67
CA VAL A 269 44.01 25.16 -6.31
C VAL A 269 44.70 26.52 -6.44
N LEU A 270 43.90 27.59 -6.52
CA LEU A 270 44.16 28.99 -6.14
C LEU A 270 43.37 29.91 -7.07
N GLN A 271 42.18 30.33 -6.64
CA GLN A 271 41.78 31.74 -6.70
C GLN A 271 40.39 31.95 -6.09
N GLY A 272 40.33 32.82 -5.08
CA GLY A 272 39.32 33.87 -5.04
C GLY A 272 38.03 33.58 -4.27
N GLU A 273 38.05 33.89 -2.98
CA GLU A 273 36.95 34.46 -2.21
C GLU A 273 36.01 35.37 -3.04
N LYS A 274 34.70 35.09 -3.04
CA LYS A 274 33.61 36.04 -2.71
C LYS A 274 32.21 35.41 -2.83
N THR A 275 31.52 35.30 -1.69
CA THR A 275 30.07 35.48 -1.46
C THR A 275 29.05 34.96 -2.48
N THR A 276 28.22 33.99 -2.07
CA THR A 276 26.84 34.29 -1.62
C THR A 276 26.26 33.11 -0.82
N ASN A 277 25.67 33.44 0.34
CA ASN A 277 24.90 32.55 1.19
C ASN A 277 23.79 31.85 0.40
N THR A 278 23.96 30.57 0.07
CA THR A 278 22.83 29.70 -0.25
C THR A 278 22.66 28.76 0.92
N GLN A 279 21.85 29.17 1.89
CA GLN A 279 21.32 28.26 2.91
C GLN A 279 20.51 27.18 2.19
N GLN A 280 21.17 26.06 1.89
CA GLN A 280 20.52 24.86 1.37
C GLN A 280 19.79 24.19 2.53
N THR A 281 18.61 24.70 2.81
CA THR A 281 17.72 24.27 3.89
C THR A 281 17.38 22.78 3.70
N ARG A 282 17.92 21.95 4.60
CA ARG A 282 17.52 20.55 4.88
C ARG A 282 15.99 20.46 4.88
N ARG A 283 15.38 19.99 3.80
CA ARG A 283 13.92 19.95 3.66
C ARG A 283 13.40 18.69 4.36
N THR A 284 13.15 18.79 5.66
CA THR A 284 12.26 17.85 6.33
C THR A 284 10.92 17.86 5.59
N MET A 285 10.53 16.73 5.01
CA MET A 285 9.26 16.57 4.30
C MET A 285 8.11 16.66 5.32
N THR A 286 7.65 17.88 5.61
CA THR A 286 6.44 18.09 6.41
C THR A 286 5.20 17.83 5.55
N MET A 287 4.06 17.42 6.14
CA MET A 287 2.78 17.28 5.41
C MET A 287 2.44 18.53 4.60
N LYS A 288 2.76 19.72 5.14
CA LYS A 288 2.59 21.00 4.43
C LYS A 288 3.49 21.13 3.20
N SER A 289 4.72 20.61 3.25
CA SER A 289 5.63 20.57 2.09
C SER A 289 5.13 19.60 1.01
N LEU A 290 4.54 18.46 1.40
CA LEU A 290 4.00 17.47 0.48
C LEU A 290 2.73 17.98 -0.22
N LEU A 291 1.80 18.58 0.53
CA LEU A 291 0.63 19.29 -0.02
C LEU A 291 1.05 20.44 -0.93
N ARG A 292 2.05 21.24 -0.52
CA ARG A 292 2.59 22.30 -1.36
C ARG A 292 3.23 21.76 -2.64
N ALA A 293 3.90 20.61 -2.58
CA ALA A 293 4.53 19.98 -3.75
C ALA A 293 3.53 19.33 -4.72
N LEU A 294 2.38 18.86 -4.22
CA LEU A 294 1.23 18.44 -5.03
C LEU A 294 0.58 19.66 -5.71
N VAL A 295 0.39 20.76 -4.96
CA VAL A 295 -0.20 22.00 -5.46
C VAL A 295 0.75 22.79 -6.38
N SER A 296 2.06 22.59 -6.28
CA SER A 296 3.06 23.24 -7.14
C SER A 296 3.47 22.38 -8.34
N MET A 297 2.84 21.23 -8.56
CA MET A 297 3.17 20.32 -9.65
C MET A 297 2.98 20.99 -11.03
N PRO A 298 3.81 20.76 -12.05
CA PRO A 298 3.58 21.31 -13.37
C PRO A 298 2.25 20.81 -13.98
N PRO A 299 1.60 21.60 -14.86
CA PRO A 299 0.26 21.30 -15.35
C PRO A 299 0.14 19.93 -16.04
N HIS A 300 1.17 19.51 -16.79
CA HIS A 300 1.17 18.24 -17.51
C HIS A 300 1.21 17.01 -16.57
N TYR A 301 1.92 17.08 -15.44
CA TYR A 301 1.88 16.01 -14.42
C TYR A 301 0.55 15.99 -13.64
N ARG A 302 -0.07 17.16 -13.40
CA ARG A 302 -1.40 17.22 -12.75
C ARG A 302 -2.47 16.54 -13.58
N TYR A 303 -2.48 16.78 -14.90
CA TYR A 303 -3.42 16.10 -15.80
C TYR A 303 -3.22 14.59 -15.79
N LEU A 304 -1.96 14.13 -15.75
CA LEU A 304 -1.67 12.70 -15.63
C LEU A 304 -2.23 12.13 -14.31
N CYS A 305 -2.06 12.82 -13.18
CA CYS A 305 -2.60 12.40 -11.88
C CYS A 305 -4.13 12.33 -11.87
N ILE A 306 -4.81 13.34 -12.44
CA ILE A 306 -6.28 13.36 -12.53
C ILE A 306 -6.78 12.21 -13.40
N SER A 307 -6.16 11.99 -14.55
CA SER A 307 -6.51 10.87 -15.42
C SER A 307 -6.33 9.54 -14.69
N HIS A 308 -5.19 9.36 -14.00
CA HIS A 308 -4.88 8.16 -13.24
C HIS A 308 -5.90 7.91 -12.11
N LEU A 309 -6.29 8.95 -11.39
CA LEU A 309 -7.34 8.90 -10.37
C LEU A 309 -8.67 8.41 -10.96
N LEU A 310 -9.10 8.97 -12.10
CA LEU A 310 -10.33 8.55 -12.78
C LEU A 310 -10.25 7.09 -13.25
N GLY A 311 -9.10 6.67 -13.77
CA GLY A 311 -8.88 5.30 -14.23
C GLY A 311 -8.99 4.28 -13.11
N TRP A 312 -8.27 4.51 -12.01
CA TRP A 312 -8.34 3.65 -10.83
C TRP A 312 -9.71 3.68 -10.17
N THR A 313 -10.40 4.83 -10.15
CA THR A 313 -11.77 4.92 -9.64
C THR A 313 -12.72 4.04 -10.44
N ALA A 314 -12.67 4.12 -11.78
CA ALA A 314 -13.48 3.27 -12.66
C ALA A 314 -13.14 1.78 -12.52
N PHE A 315 -11.84 1.47 -12.53
CA PHE A 315 -11.36 0.09 -12.45
C PHE A 315 -11.72 -0.58 -11.12
N LEU A 316 -11.43 0.07 -9.98
CA LEU A 316 -11.73 -0.46 -8.65
C LEU A 316 -13.23 -0.55 -8.39
N SER A 317 -14.01 0.43 -8.86
CA SER A 317 -15.47 0.41 -8.76
C SER A 317 -16.05 -0.86 -9.39
N ASN A 318 -15.64 -1.19 -10.61
CA ASN A 318 -16.07 -2.41 -11.29
C ASN A 318 -15.52 -3.67 -10.59
N MET A 319 -14.22 -3.70 -10.26
CA MET A 319 -13.58 -4.88 -9.66
C MET A 319 -14.17 -5.32 -8.32
N LEU A 320 -14.56 -4.36 -7.46
CA LEU A 320 -15.09 -4.66 -6.13
C LEU A 320 -16.47 -5.33 -6.15
N PHE A 321 -17.31 -5.00 -7.15
CA PHE A 321 -18.69 -5.48 -7.25
C PHE A 321 -18.89 -6.47 -8.39
N PHE A 322 -17.87 -6.77 -9.19
CA PHE A 322 -18.00 -7.63 -10.36
C PHE A 322 -18.52 -9.04 -10.04
N THR A 323 -17.99 -9.67 -9.00
CA THR A 323 -18.43 -11.00 -8.55
C THR A 323 -19.86 -10.97 -8.02
N ASP A 324 -20.25 -9.88 -7.36
CA ASP A 324 -21.62 -9.68 -6.86
C ASP A 324 -22.60 -9.41 -8.01
N PHE A 325 -22.18 -8.64 -9.01
CA PHE A 325 -22.89 -8.43 -10.26
C PHE A 325 -23.09 -9.74 -11.03
N MET A 326 -22.06 -10.59 -11.10
CA MET A 326 -22.17 -11.91 -11.72
C MET A 326 -23.19 -12.79 -10.99
N GLY A 327 -23.17 -12.81 -9.66
CA GLY A 327 -24.14 -13.55 -8.84
C GLY A 327 -25.57 -13.06 -8.99
N GLN A 328 -25.81 -11.76 -8.84
CA GLN A 328 -27.16 -11.18 -8.77
C GLN A 328 -27.78 -10.89 -10.14
N ILE A 329 -27.01 -10.35 -11.07
CA ILE A 329 -27.56 -9.83 -12.34
C ILE A 329 -27.42 -10.84 -13.47
N VAL A 330 -26.27 -11.51 -13.56
CA VAL A 330 -26.02 -12.45 -14.66
C VAL A 330 -26.64 -13.82 -14.37
N TYR A 331 -26.50 -14.31 -13.13
CA TYR A 331 -27.05 -15.60 -12.71
C TYR A 331 -28.41 -15.50 -12.03
N HIS A 332 -28.92 -14.29 -11.76
CA HIS A 332 -30.21 -14.06 -11.11
C HIS A 332 -30.36 -14.68 -9.71
N GLY A 333 -29.25 -14.84 -8.96
CA GLY A 333 -29.29 -15.37 -7.60
C GLY A 333 -29.47 -14.28 -6.53
N ASP A 334 -30.01 -14.64 -5.38
CA ASP A 334 -30.19 -13.73 -4.24
C ASP A 334 -29.20 -14.01 -3.10
N PRO A 335 -28.30 -13.07 -2.74
CA PRO A 335 -27.37 -13.23 -1.63
C PRO A 335 -28.03 -13.24 -0.24
N TYR A 336 -29.27 -12.77 -0.12
CA TYR A 336 -30.00 -12.70 1.16
C TYR A 336 -30.93 -13.88 1.41
N SER A 337 -31.06 -14.77 0.42
CA SER A 337 -31.84 -15.99 0.52
C SER A 337 -31.20 -17.00 1.50
N ALA A 338 -32.00 -17.95 1.99
CA ALA A 338 -31.51 -18.94 2.95
C ALA A 338 -30.37 -19.76 2.34
N HIS A 339 -29.32 -20.06 3.11
CA HIS A 339 -28.12 -20.75 2.60
C HIS A 339 -28.36 -22.13 1.96
N ASN A 340 -29.49 -22.77 2.27
CA ASN A 340 -29.89 -24.05 1.66
C ASN A 340 -30.88 -23.90 0.49
N SER A 341 -31.21 -22.67 0.11
CA SER A 341 -32.14 -22.39 -1.00
C SER A 341 -31.42 -22.46 -2.34
N THR A 342 -32.16 -22.79 -3.39
CA THR A 342 -31.68 -22.79 -4.77
C THR A 342 -31.18 -21.42 -5.20
N GLU A 343 -31.84 -20.34 -4.79
CA GLU A 343 -31.45 -18.95 -5.10
C GLU A 343 -30.05 -18.60 -4.57
N PHE A 344 -29.72 -19.03 -3.34
CA PHE A 344 -28.40 -18.81 -2.75
C PHE A 344 -27.32 -19.61 -3.47
N LEU A 345 -27.62 -20.86 -3.86
CA LEU A 345 -26.68 -21.71 -4.60
C LEU A 345 -26.40 -21.15 -6.00
N ILE A 346 -27.43 -20.61 -6.68
CA ILE A 346 -27.27 -19.94 -7.97
C ILE A 346 -26.40 -18.69 -7.83
N TYR A 347 -26.62 -17.89 -6.78
CA TYR A 347 -25.76 -16.74 -6.46
C TYR A 347 -24.31 -17.17 -6.23
N GLN A 348 -24.08 -18.20 -5.40
CA GLN A 348 -22.74 -18.73 -5.14
C GLN A 348 -22.06 -19.20 -6.42
N ARG A 349 -22.81 -19.87 -7.31
CA ARG A 349 -22.29 -20.30 -8.61
C ARG A 349 -21.89 -19.11 -9.49
N GLY A 350 -22.69 -18.04 -9.48
CA GLY A 350 -22.34 -16.81 -10.18
C GLY A 350 -21.08 -16.16 -9.60
N VAL A 351 -20.89 -16.16 -8.28
CA VAL A 351 -19.65 -15.66 -7.65
C VAL A 351 -18.43 -16.50 -8.08
N GLU A 352 -18.53 -17.83 -8.09
CA GLU A 352 -17.47 -18.73 -8.58
C GLU A 352 -17.08 -18.44 -10.03
N VAL A 353 -18.07 -18.28 -10.91
CA VAL A 353 -17.84 -17.93 -12.32
C VAL A 353 -17.29 -16.52 -12.47
N GLY A 354 -17.68 -15.60 -11.59
CA GLY A 354 -17.08 -14.27 -11.47
C GLY A 354 -15.58 -14.32 -11.17
N CYS A 355 -15.16 -15.20 -10.25
CA CYS A 355 -13.75 -15.44 -9.95
C CYS A 355 -12.97 -15.97 -11.18
N TRP A 356 -13.59 -16.84 -11.99
CA TRP A 356 -13.01 -17.25 -13.27
C TRP A 356 -12.86 -16.07 -14.25
N GLY A 357 -13.84 -15.17 -14.31
CA GLY A 357 -13.74 -13.93 -15.09
C GLY A 357 -12.58 -13.02 -14.63
N LEU A 358 -12.40 -12.87 -13.31
CA LEU A 358 -11.28 -12.11 -12.75
C LEU A 358 -9.92 -12.77 -13.02
N CYS A 359 -9.87 -14.11 -13.03
CA CYS A 359 -8.70 -14.85 -13.47
C CYS A 359 -8.36 -14.57 -14.94
N ILE A 360 -9.36 -14.56 -15.84
CA ILE A 360 -9.16 -14.20 -17.26
C ILE A 360 -8.57 -12.79 -17.36
N ASN A 361 -9.12 -11.83 -16.61
CA ASN A 361 -8.58 -10.48 -16.51
C ASN A 361 -7.08 -10.48 -16.11
N SER A 362 -6.70 -11.23 -15.08
CA SER A 362 -5.32 -11.28 -14.59
C SER A 362 -4.35 -11.93 -15.58
N VAL A 363 -4.74 -13.04 -16.20
CA VAL A 363 -3.95 -13.71 -17.25
C VAL A 363 -3.79 -12.79 -18.46
N PHE A 364 -4.88 -12.16 -18.89
CA PHE A 364 -4.84 -11.27 -20.04
C PHE A 364 -4.04 -10.00 -19.76
N SER A 365 -4.10 -9.44 -18.54
CA SER A 365 -3.26 -8.31 -18.09
C SER A 365 -1.76 -8.65 -18.18
N SER A 366 -1.40 -9.86 -17.74
CA SER A 366 -0.03 -10.39 -17.81
C SER A 366 0.45 -10.53 -19.26
N LEU A 367 -0.35 -11.16 -20.13
CA LEU A 367 -0.04 -11.29 -21.56
C LEU A 367 0.03 -9.93 -22.27
N TYR A 368 -0.93 -9.06 -22.00
CA TYR A 368 -0.99 -7.73 -22.60
C TYR A 368 0.22 -6.89 -22.24
N SER A 369 0.75 -6.97 -21.00
CA SER A 369 1.99 -6.30 -20.60
C SER A 369 3.18 -6.58 -21.54
N TYR A 370 3.26 -7.78 -22.10
CA TYR A 370 4.30 -8.12 -23.10
C TYR A 370 4.01 -7.48 -24.47
N PHE A 371 2.76 -7.54 -24.92
CA PHE A 371 2.33 -6.94 -26.18
C PHE A 371 2.36 -5.41 -26.17
N GLN A 372 2.26 -4.78 -25.01
CA GLN A 372 2.32 -3.34 -24.87
C GLN A 372 3.58 -2.75 -25.49
N LYS A 373 4.75 -3.39 -25.38
CA LYS A 373 5.99 -2.89 -26.01
C LYS A 373 5.85 -2.75 -27.53
N VAL A 374 5.24 -3.76 -28.16
CA VAL A 374 4.98 -3.75 -29.60
C VAL A 374 3.97 -2.66 -29.92
N LEU A 375 2.87 -2.58 -29.16
CA LEU A 375 1.81 -1.59 -29.35
C LEU A 375 2.29 -0.14 -29.16
N VAL A 376 3.18 0.12 -28.20
CA VAL A 376 3.78 1.45 -27.97
C VAL A 376 4.51 1.92 -29.22
N SER A 377 5.20 1.03 -29.95
CA SER A 377 5.89 1.38 -31.20
C SER A 377 4.95 1.81 -32.33
N TYR A 378 3.69 1.37 -32.33
CA TYR A 378 2.72 1.71 -33.38
C TYR A 378 1.82 2.89 -32.99
N VAL A 379 1.36 2.92 -31.73
CA VAL A 379 0.27 3.79 -31.27
C VAL A 379 0.78 4.89 -30.32
N GLY A 380 2.01 4.76 -29.81
CA GLY A 380 2.60 5.64 -28.80
C GLY A 380 2.00 5.44 -27.40
N LEU A 381 2.67 5.98 -26.37
CA LEU A 381 2.24 5.88 -24.97
C LEU A 381 0.86 6.50 -24.73
N LYS A 382 0.61 7.71 -25.28
CA LYS A 382 -0.68 8.40 -25.15
C LYS A 382 -1.82 7.60 -25.78
N GLY A 383 -1.59 7.07 -26.99
CA GLY A 383 -2.61 6.30 -27.68
C GLY A 383 -2.88 4.96 -27.02
N LEU A 384 -1.85 4.31 -26.46
CA LEU A 384 -2.03 3.11 -25.62
C LEU A 384 -2.89 3.39 -24.39
N TYR A 385 -2.65 4.54 -23.73
CA TYR A 385 -3.45 4.98 -22.60
C TYR A 385 -4.92 5.19 -22.98
N PHE A 386 -5.16 5.89 -24.10
CA PHE A 386 -6.50 6.08 -24.66
C PHE A 386 -7.22 4.77 -24.96
N MET A 387 -6.53 3.84 -25.64
CA MET A 387 -7.11 2.53 -26.00
C MET A 387 -7.51 1.72 -24.77
N GLY A 388 -6.73 1.79 -23.68
CA GLY A 388 -7.09 1.12 -22.43
C GLY A 388 -8.39 1.64 -21.83
N TYR A 389 -8.58 2.95 -21.75
CA TYR A 389 -9.82 3.55 -21.24
C TYR A 389 -11.01 3.27 -22.15
N LEU A 390 -10.82 3.36 -23.47
CA LEU A 390 -11.88 3.14 -24.45
C LEU A 390 -12.37 1.69 -24.39
N LEU A 391 -11.45 0.71 -24.46
CA LEU A 391 -11.80 -0.71 -24.43
C LEU A 391 -12.49 -1.09 -23.12
N PHE A 392 -12.02 -0.57 -21.99
CA PHE A 392 -12.64 -0.80 -20.69
C PHE A 392 -14.02 -0.15 -20.57
N GLY A 393 -14.17 1.10 -20.99
CA GLY A 393 -15.45 1.82 -20.95
C GLY A 393 -16.49 1.14 -21.82
N LEU A 394 -16.14 0.80 -23.08
CA LEU A 394 -17.06 0.09 -23.96
C LEU A 394 -17.35 -1.34 -23.46
N GLY A 395 -16.35 -2.05 -22.95
CA GLY A 395 -16.52 -3.41 -22.42
C GLY A 395 -17.42 -3.46 -21.19
N THR A 396 -17.16 -2.61 -20.19
CA THR A 396 -17.99 -2.49 -18.98
C THR A 396 -19.39 -1.99 -19.32
N GLY A 397 -19.53 -1.00 -20.21
CA GLY A 397 -20.83 -0.51 -20.67
C GLY A 397 -21.66 -1.60 -21.35
N PHE A 398 -21.03 -2.42 -22.20
CA PHE A 398 -21.71 -3.54 -22.85
C PHE A 398 -22.16 -4.61 -21.86
N ILE A 399 -21.32 -4.96 -20.88
CA ILE A 399 -21.69 -5.88 -19.78
C ILE A 399 -22.90 -5.35 -19.00
N GLY A 400 -22.93 -4.05 -18.70
CA GLY A 400 -24.01 -3.42 -17.96
C GLY A 400 -25.35 -3.40 -18.72
N LEU A 401 -25.31 -3.25 -20.04
CA LEU A 401 -26.50 -3.21 -20.90
C LEU A 401 -27.03 -4.60 -21.27
N PHE A 402 -26.13 -5.56 -21.51
CA PHE A 402 -26.46 -6.91 -21.96
C PHE A 402 -25.80 -7.96 -21.06
N PRO A 403 -26.37 -8.23 -19.87
CA PRO A 403 -25.82 -9.21 -18.94
C PRO A 403 -26.01 -10.63 -19.47
N ASN A 404 -24.98 -11.14 -20.16
CA ASN A 404 -24.90 -12.52 -20.63
C ASN A 404 -23.61 -13.16 -20.12
N ILE A 405 -23.68 -14.42 -19.67
CA ILE A 405 -22.55 -15.15 -19.07
C ILE A 405 -21.32 -15.16 -19.99
N TYR A 406 -21.48 -15.62 -21.24
CA TYR A 406 -20.35 -15.78 -22.16
C TYR A 406 -19.78 -14.42 -22.59
N SER A 407 -20.66 -13.46 -22.88
CA SER A 407 -20.26 -12.09 -23.22
C SER A 407 -19.45 -11.45 -22.09
N THR A 408 -19.93 -11.58 -20.85
CA THR A 408 -19.28 -11.01 -19.67
C THR A 408 -17.90 -11.60 -19.44
N LEU A 409 -17.75 -12.93 -19.58
CA LEU A 409 -16.46 -13.60 -19.42
C LEU A 409 -15.45 -13.19 -20.50
N VAL A 410 -15.87 -13.07 -21.76
CA VAL A 410 -14.99 -12.60 -22.85
C VAL A 410 -14.59 -11.14 -22.60
N LEU A 411 -15.53 -10.30 -22.19
CA LEU A 411 -15.28 -8.88 -21.93
C LEU A 411 -14.44 -8.63 -20.67
N CYS A 412 -14.23 -9.62 -19.79
CA CYS A 412 -13.22 -9.53 -18.73
C CYS A 412 -11.80 -9.33 -19.27
N THR A 413 -11.52 -9.70 -20.52
CA THR A 413 -10.24 -9.37 -21.17
C THR A 413 -10.02 -7.86 -21.27
N SER A 414 -11.08 -7.06 -21.48
CA SER A 414 -10.99 -5.59 -21.49
C SER A 414 -10.59 -5.02 -20.14
N PHE A 415 -10.92 -5.72 -19.05
CA PHE A 415 -10.47 -5.33 -17.72
C PHE A 415 -8.97 -5.56 -17.58
N GLY A 416 -8.46 -6.64 -18.16
CA GLY A 416 -7.03 -6.95 -18.16
C GLY A 416 -6.22 -5.90 -18.91
N VAL A 417 -6.75 -5.43 -20.05
CA VAL A 417 -6.17 -4.30 -20.81
C VAL A 417 -6.07 -3.06 -19.94
N MET A 418 -7.14 -2.69 -19.25
CA MET A 418 -7.16 -1.53 -18.36
C MET A 418 -6.17 -1.66 -17.21
N SER A 419 -6.20 -2.80 -16.52
CA SER A 419 -5.31 -3.11 -15.39
C SER A 419 -3.85 -2.93 -15.80
N SER A 420 -3.43 -3.62 -16.86
CA SER A 420 -2.07 -3.54 -17.37
C SER A 420 -1.71 -2.11 -17.81
N THR A 421 -2.63 -1.41 -18.47
CA THR A 421 -2.44 -0.01 -18.89
C THR A 421 -2.23 0.93 -17.70
N LEU A 422 -3.02 0.80 -16.63
CA LEU A 422 -2.89 1.63 -15.42
C LEU A 422 -1.58 1.37 -14.67
N TYR A 423 -1.10 0.12 -14.63
CA TYR A 423 0.17 -0.21 -13.97
C TYR A 423 1.42 0.21 -14.75
N THR A 424 1.33 0.36 -16.07
CA THR A 424 2.51 0.58 -16.93
C THR A 424 2.59 1.99 -17.51
N VAL A 425 1.54 2.42 -18.20
CA VAL A 425 1.61 3.60 -19.08
C VAL A 425 1.84 4.91 -18.31
N PRO A 426 1.14 5.21 -17.20
CA PRO A 426 1.36 6.44 -16.43
C PRO A 426 2.78 6.59 -15.89
N PHE A 427 3.39 5.51 -15.40
CA PHE A 427 4.74 5.55 -14.86
C PHE A 427 5.79 5.65 -15.98
N ASN A 428 5.56 5.01 -17.13
CA ASN A 428 6.38 5.23 -18.32
C ASN A 428 6.30 6.68 -18.82
N LEU A 429 5.10 7.28 -18.82
CA LEU A 429 4.91 8.71 -19.15
C LEU A 429 5.68 9.63 -18.19
N ILE A 430 5.69 9.34 -16.90
CA ILE A 430 6.48 10.11 -15.92
C ILE A 430 7.98 10.01 -16.24
N ALA A 431 8.47 8.79 -16.47
CA ALA A 431 9.89 8.57 -16.79
C ALA A 431 10.32 9.36 -18.03
N GLU A 432 9.43 9.44 -19.02
CA GLU A 432 9.67 10.14 -20.27
C GLU A 432 9.57 11.67 -20.13
N TYR A 433 8.60 12.18 -19.36
CA TYR A 433 8.52 13.60 -19.04
C TYR A 433 9.76 14.09 -18.27
N HIS A 434 10.26 13.30 -17.32
CA HIS A 434 11.51 13.62 -16.62
C HIS A 434 12.71 13.62 -17.56
N ARG A 435 12.77 12.71 -18.55
CA ARG A 435 13.83 12.70 -19.56
C ARG A 435 13.82 13.99 -20.38
N GLU A 436 12.66 14.41 -20.87
CA GLU A 436 12.54 15.67 -21.63
C GLU A 436 12.97 16.88 -20.79
N GLU A 437 12.60 16.94 -19.51
CA GLU A 437 12.99 18.04 -18.62
C GLU A 437 14.51 18.06 -18.36
N GLN A 438 15.12 16.90 -18.11
CA GLN A 438 16.57 16.79 -17.95
C GLN A 438 17.33 17.17 -19.22
N GLU A 439 16.84 16.77 -20.40
CA GLU A 439 17.45 17.17 -21.67
C GLU A 439 17.34 18.67 -21.92
N LYS A 440 16.20 19.29 -21.61
CA LYS A 440 16.04 20.75 -21.70
C LYS A 440 16.98 21.47 -20.75
N GLN A 441 17.11 20.99 -19.51
CA GLN A 441 18.05 21.55 -18.53
C GLN A 441 19.50 21.38 -19.00
N ARG A 442 19.89 20.23 -19.57
CA ARG A 442 21.24 20.04 -20.15
C ARG A 442 21.50 21.00 -21.32
N ARG A 443 20.51 21.23 -22.18
CA ARG A 443 20.61 22.22 -23.28
C ARG A 443 20.70 23.66 -22.77
N GLN A 444 19.98 23.99 -21.69
CA GLN A 444 20.03 25.32 -21.06
C GLN A 444 21.32 25.54 -20.25
N ALA A 445 21.85 24.50 -19.61
CA ALA A 445 23.13 24.56 -18.88
C ALA A 445 24.33 24.83 -19.81
N GLN A 446 24.22 24.52 -21.11
CA GLN A 446 25.21 24.94 -22.12
C GLN A 446 25.10 26.43 -22.48
N GLY A 447 24.05 27.15 -22.04
CA GLY A 447 23.77 28.56 -22.33
C GLY A 447 23.85 29.54 -21.14
N GLY A 448 24.15 29.07 -19.93
CA GLY A 448 24.37 29.91 -18.74
C GLY A 448 23.24 29.90 -17.71
N ASP A 449 23.67 29.77 -16.44
CA ASP A 449 22.97 29.70 -15.15
C ASP A 449 22.07 28.47 -14.89
N VAL A 450 22.44 27.69 -13.87
CA VAL A 450 21.82 26.40 -13.50
C VAL A 450 20.99 26.62 -12.24
N ASP A 451 19.67 26.77 -12.41
CA ASP A 451 18.75 26.63 -11.29
C ASP A 451 18.72 25.15 -10.88
N SER A 452 19.43 24.82 -9.81
CA SER A 452 19.65 23.46 -9.31
C SER A 452 18.44 22.87 -8.56
N SER A 453 17.25 23.45 -8.74
CA SER A 453 16.00 22.94 -8.17
C SER A 453 15.44 21.78 -8.98
N GLY A 454 16.20 20.69 -9.08
CA GLY A 454 15.73 19.43 -9.67
C GLY A 454 14.63 18.83 -8.80
N ARG A 455 13.38 18.82 -9.30
CA ARG A 455 12.28 18.08 -8.68
C ARG A 455 12.61 16.58 -8.74
N GLY A 456 12.70 15.93 -7.58
CA GLY A 456 13.11 14.52 -7.51
C GLY A 456 12.08 13.58 -8.14
N GLN A 457 12.56 12.64 -8.97
CA GLN A 457 11.71 11.69 -9.71
C GLN A 457 10.81 10.86 -8.78
N GLY A 458 11.33 10.47 -7.61
CA GLY A 458 10.57 9.72 -6.60
C GLY A 458 9.35 10.47 -6.03
N LEU A 459 9.34 11.81 -6.03
CA LEU A 459 8.20 12.60 -5.53
C LEU A 459 7.00 12.53 -6.47
N ASP A 460 7.24 12.54 -7.79
CA ASP A 460 6.18 12.41 -8.80
C ASP A 460 5.63 10.99 -8.84
N CYS A 461 6.50 9.99 -8.72
CA CYS A 461 6.09 8.59 -8.59
C CYS A 461 5.24 8.36 -7.32
N ALA A 462 5.65 8.93 -6.18
CA ALA A 462 4.88 8.86 -4.94
C ALA A 462 3.52 9.56 -5.08
N ALA A 463 3.49 10.77 -5.67
CA ALA A 463 2.25 11.49 -5.90
C ALA A 463 1.27 10.70 -6.79
N LEU A 464 1.76 10.07 -7.86
CA LEU A 464 0.94 9.24 -8.73
C LEU A 464 0.40 8.01 -7.98
N THR A 465 1.23 7.37 -7.16
CA THR A 465 0.82 6.21 -6.34
C THR A 465 -0.24 6.60 -5.30
N CYS A 466 -0.13 7.78 -4.68
CA CYS A 466 -1.15 8.29 -3.76
C CYS A 466 -2.53 8.48 -4.44
N MET A 467 -2.59 8.69 -5.76
CA MET A 467 -3.87 8.79 -6.47
C MET A 467 -4.63 7.46 -6.48
N VAL A 468 -3.93 6.33 -6.43
CA VAL A 468 -4.55 4.99 -6.30
C VAL A 468 -5.26 4.88 -4.95
N GLN A 469 -4.59 5.30 -3.87
CA GLN A 469 -5.16 5.32 -2.52
C GLN A 469 -6.34 6.29 -2.41
N LEU A 470 -6.27 7.43 -3.09
CA LEU A 470 -7.38 8.37 -3.16
C LEU A 470 -8.59 7.76 -3.90
N ALA A 471 -8.36 7.05 -5.01
CA ALA A 471 -9.41 6.33 -5.73
C ALA A 471 -10.06 5.26 -4.84
N GLN A 472 -9.27 4.49 -4.11
CA GLN A 472 -9.72 3.51 -3.12
C GLN A 472 -10.64 4.13 -2.07
N ILE A 473 -10.27 5.28 -1.50
CA ILE A 473 -11.10 6.00 -0.51
C ILE A 473 -12.42 6.48 -1.13
N LEU A 474 -12.37 7.05 -2.34
CA LEU A 474 -13.57 7.52 -3.06
C LEU A 474 -14.54 6.38 -3.34
N VAL A 475 -14.04 5.25 -3.84
CA VAL A 475 -14.85 4.06 -4.12
C VAL A 475 -15.37 3.46 -2.82
N GLY A 476 -14.51 3.28 -1.81
CA GLY A 476 -14.88 2.70 -0.52
C GLY A 476 -16.00 3.46 0.20
N GLY A 477 -15.96 4.79 0.16
CA GLY A 477 -16.98 5.66 0.78
C GLY A 477 -18.22 5.90 -0.08
N GLY A 478 -18.07 6.01 -1.41
CA GLY A 478 -19.14 6.47 -2.30
C GLY A 478 -20.01 5.35 -2.88
N LEU A 479 -19.41 4.20 -3.23
CA LEU A 479 -20.11 3.19 -4.03
C LEU A 479 -21.24 2.48 -3.28
N GLY A 480 -21.05 2.23 -1.98
CA GLY A 480 -22.09 1.60 -1.15
C GLY A 480 -23.35 2.47 -1.04
N PHE A 481 -23.17 3.79 -0.95
CA PHE A 481 -24.28 4.75 -0.97
C PHE A 481 -24.98 4.78 -2.33
N LEU A 482 -24.20 4.76 -3.42
CA LEU A 482 -24.73 4.72 -4.79
C LEU A 482 -25.60 3.49 -5.04
N VAL A 483 -25.13 2.30 -4.64
CA VAL A 483 -25.88 1.04 -4.76
C VAL A 483 -27.18 1.10 -3.95
N ASN A 484 -27.13 1.67 -2.74
CA ASN A 484 -28.30 1.78 -1.86
C ASN A 484 -29.38 2.71 -2.44
N ILE A 485 -29.00 3.79 -3.12
CA ILE A 485 -29.96 4.69 -3.79
C ILE A 485 -30.55 4.03 -5.03
N ALA A 486 -29.70 3.41 -5.86
CA ALA A 486 -30.15 2.81 -7.11
C ALA A 486 -30.93 1.51 -6.91
N GLY A 487 -30.76 0.85 -5.75
CA GLY A 487 -31.38 -0.44 -5.44
C GLY A 487 -30.84 -1.62 -6.26
N SER A 488 -29.78 -1.42 -7.04
CA SER A 488 -29.22 -2.44 -7.93
C SER A 488 -27.71 -2.27 -8.10
N VAL A 489 -27.00 -3.40 -8.22
CA VAL A 489 -25.54 -3.45 -8.44
C VAL A 489 -25.17 -3.04 -9.87
N VAL A 490 -26.12 -3.06 -10.82
CA VAL A 490 -25.89 -2.65 -12.22
C VAL A 490 -25.41 -1.20 -12.33
N VAL A 491 -25.88 -0.33 -11.44
CA VAL A 491 -25.49 1.10 -11.42
C VAL A 491 -23.97 1.25 -11.30
N VAL A 492 -23.31 0.34 -10.57
CA VAL A 492 -21.87 0.38 -10.35
C VAL A 492 -21.13 0.19 -11.66
N VAL A 493 -21.50 -0.84 -12.43
CA VAL A 493 -20.86 -1.15 -13.71
C VAL A 493 -21.08 -0.02 -14.72
N ILE A 494 -22.28 0.56 -14.76
CA ILE A 494 -22.58 1.69 -15.65
C ILE A 494 -21.78 2.94 -15.23
N THR A 495 -21.73 3.26 -13.93
CA THR A 495 -20.93 4.41 -13.46
C THR A 495 -19.44 4.22 -13.73
N ALA A 496 -18.90 3.01 -13.55
CA ALA A 496 -17.52 2.70 -13.91
C ALA A 496 -17.26 2.94 -15.42
N SER A 497 -18.18 2.50 -16.29
CA SER A 497 -18.11 2.76 -17.73
C SER A 497 -18.11 4.26 -18.04
N VAL A 498 -19.00 5.04 -17.42
CA VAL A 498 -19.07 6.49 -17.63
C VAL A 498 -17.80 7.19 -17.17
N VAL A 499 -17.29 6.86 -15.97
CA VAL A 499 -16.04 7.43 -15.45
C VAL A 499 -14.85 7.08 -16.35
N ALA A 500 -14.80 5.85 -16.89
CA ALA A 500 -13.78 5.45 -17.84
C ALA A 500 -13.88 6.21 -19.18
N LEU A 501 -15.07 6.42 -19.72
CA LEU A 501 -15.25 7.20 -20.95
C LEU A 501 -14.92 8.69 -20.75
N ILE A 502 -15.23 9.26 -19.58
CA ILE A 502 -14.78 10.60 -19.20
C ILE A 502 -13.26 10.65 -19.12
N GLY A 503 -12.64 9.65 -18.47
CA GLY A 503 -11.18 9.50 -18.42
C GLY A 503 -10.56 9.38 -19.82
N CYS A 504 -11.22 8.67 -20.73
CA CYS A 504 -10.82 8.52 -22.13
C CYS A 504 -10.75 9.89 -22.84
N CYS A 505 -11.84 10.67 -22.78
CA CYS A 505 -11.87 12.02 -23.33
C CYS A 505 -10.81 12.93 -22.70
N PHE A 506 -10.60 12.81 -21.39
CA PHE A 506 -9.61 13.58 -20.66
C PHE A 506 -8.17 13.27 -21.13
N VAL A 507 -7.86 11.99 -21.38
CA VAL A 507 -6.55 11.57 -21.92
C VAL A 507 -6.30 12.20 -23.28
N VAL A 508 -7.29 12.19 -24.17
CA VAL A 508 -7.15 12.78 -25.52
C VAL A 508 -6.85 14.27 -25.44
N LEU A 509 -7.57 15.00 -24.58
CA LEU A 509 -7.50 16.47 -24.52
C LEU A 509 -6.28 16.98 -23.76
N PHE A 510 -5.90 16.36 -22.66
CA PHE A 510 -4.96 16.96 -21.70
C PHE A 510 -3.63 16.23 -21.55
N VAL A 511 -3.53 14.94 -21.91
CA VAL A 511 -2.24 14.23 -21.86
C VAL A 511 -1.38 14.68 -23.05
N ARG A 512 -0.17 15.15 -22.75
CA ARG A 512 0.76 15.66 -23.75
C ARG A 512 1.27 14.52 -24.62
N TYR A 513 1.39 14.77 -25.92
CA TYR A 513 2.04 13.83 -26.82
C TYR A 513 3.54 13.86 -26.55
N VAL A 514 4.12 12.70 -26.25
CA VAL A 514 5.56 12.49 -26.29
C VAL A 514 5.84 11.73 -27.58
N ALA A 515 6.68 12.32 -28.43
CA ALA A 515 7.01 11.82 -29.76
C ALA A 515 8.24 10.91 -29.73
#